data_AF-A0A953S2R3-F1
#
_entry.id   AF-A0A953S2R3-F1
#
_cell.length_a   1.000
_cell.length_b   1.000
_cell.length_c   1.000
_cell.angle_alpha   90.00
_cell.angle_beta   90.00
_cell.angle_gamma   90.00
#
_symmetry.space_group_name_H-M   'P 1'
#
loop_
_entity.id
_entity.type
_entity.pdbx_description
1 polymer ?
#
loop_
_entity_poly.entity_id
_entity_poly.type
_entity_poly.pdbx_seq_one_letter_code
_entity_poly.pdbx_strand_id
1 'polypeptide(L)'
;MKLMPRQDHDRHSPCFLFLLVLSVFICVYLWLLPAGAFAQQEAAQEVAANLAEGRVVVCAAKDGIIVATVGAHSEPGSRPPAVLALSTLRAGVLLGAVEWVQPESSDKPIRLDSELPHLAGVALNPSGRPKYENAASDIEAIGVALLERVRQLAGQLHNKINIGEDEPLIRLVLVGYVPNYGPEAWTIDYHIRQEALGNDYWRTRVLRPSYNQLYPPEKGQPHTFVEVSYPPANRATAAPELLDLLRQNDPRLTQIRTVNEILAKSVAFVVDGQSQKSLAASDADFLRAALPAVTPPETKLTMALIDFDMGFRWLIEPPAAERPPADMTPREPEAPTLLHKPRN
;
A
#
# COMPACT_ATOMS: atom_id res chain seq x y z
N MET A 1 89.48 -66.22 -8.87
CA MET A 1 88.19 -66.38 -8.14
C MET A 1 87.47 -65.05 -8.21
N LYS A 2 86.21 -65.09 -8.70
CA LYS A 2 85.33 -63.95 -9.02
C LYS A 2 85.06 -63.03 -7.82
N LEU A 3 84.83 -61.74 -8.09
CA LEU A 3 83.73 -60.97 -7.48
C LEU A 3 83.26 -59.84 -8.42
N MET A 4 81.95 -59.77 -8.57
CA MET A 4 81.13 -58.91 -9.45
C MET A 4 81.05 -57.46 -8.94
N PRO A 5 80.60 -56.52 -9.79
CA PRO A 5 79.74 -55.43 -9.36
C PRO A 5 78.27 -55.72 -9.68
N ARG A 6 77.44 -55.34 -8.71
CA ARG A 6 75.99 -55.39 -8.61
C ARG A 6 75.42 -54.18 -9.37
N GLN A 7 74.45 -54.42 -10.26
CA GLN A 7 73.75 -53.37 -10.99
C GLN A 7 72.33 -53.24 -10.41
N ASP A 8 72.03 -52.08 -9.83
CA ASP A 8 70.69 -51.71 -9.38
C ASP A 8 69.75 -51.55 -10.58
N HIS A 9 68.51 -52.00 -10.42
CA HIS A 9 67.42 -51.80 -11.37
C HIS A 9 66.40 -50.85 -10.73
N ASP A 10 66.40 -49.59 -11.16
CA ASP A 10 65.29 -48.67 -10.97
C ASP A 10 64.10 -49.14 -11.81
N ARG A 11 63.12 -49.78 -11.17
CA ARG A 11 61.79 -50.00 -11.73
C ARG A 11 60.89 -48.85 -11.28
N HIS A 12 60.85 -47.78 -12.06
CA HIS A 12 59.75 -46.82 -11.97
C HIS A 12 58.46 -47.50 -12.42
N SER A 13 57.57 -47.73 -11.46
CA SER A 13 56.28 -48.40 -11.64
C SER A 13 55.35 -47.52 -12.49
N PRO A 14 54.79 -48.02 -13.61
CA PRO A 14 53.90 -47.24 -14.50
C PRO A 14 52.60 -46.80 -13.82
N CYS A 15 52.30 -47.34 -12.63
CA CYS A 15 51.14 -46.98 -11.82
C CYS A 15 51.24 -45.56 -11.25
N PHE A 16 52.46 -45.08 -10.97
CA PHE A 16 52.68 -43.75 -10.38
C PHE A 16 52.43 -42.59 -11.36
N LEU A 17 52.77 -42.80 -12.63
CA LEU A 17 52.50 -41.84 -13.71
C LEU A 17 50.99 -41.73 -14.01
N PHE A 18 50.27 -42.85 -13.94
CA PHE A 18 48.82 -42.86 -14.18
C PHE A 18 48.03 -42.12 -13.07
N LEU A 19 48.46 -42.27 -11.81
CA LEU A 19 47.85 -41.58 -10.67
C LEU A 19 48.09 -40.05 -10.71
N LEU A 20 49.28 -39.62 -11.16
CA LEU A 20 49.59 -38.19 -11.33
C LEU A 20 48.74 -37.54 -12.43
N VAL A 21 48.57 -38.22 -13.58
CA VAL A 21 47.74 -37.70 -14.68
C VAL A 21 46.26 -37.62 -14.26
N LEU A 22 45.75 -38.63 -13.54
CA LEU A 22 44.37 -38.63 -13.04
C LEU A 22 44.13 -37.50 -12.03
N SER A 23 45.09 -37.25 -11.13
CA SER A 23 45.03 -36.17 -10.13
C SER A 23 44.96 -34.78 -10.78
N VAL A 24 45.76 -34.54 -11.82
CA VAL A 24 45.76 -33.26 -12.55
C VAL A 24 44.44 -33.09 -13.31
N PHE A 25 43.93 -34.17 -13.93
CA PHE A 25 42.64 -34.13 -14.63
C PHE A 25 41.48 -33.79 -13.69
N ILE A 26 41.44 -34.39 -12.49
CA ILE A 26 40.40 -34.11 -11.49
C ILE A 26 40.51 -32.65 -10.96
N CYS A 27 41.73 -32.16 -10.72
CA CYS A 27 41.93 -30.77 -10.25
C CYS A 27 41.52 -29.73 -11.30
N VAL A 28 41.81 -29.98 -12.59
CA VAL A 28 41.41 -29.09 -13.68
C VAL A 28 39.89 -29.16 -13.93
N TYR A 29 39.28 -30.34 -13.80
CA TYR A 29 37.82 -30.49 -13.93
C TYR A 29 37.07 -29.82 -12.77
N LEU A 30 37.62 -29.83 -11.54
CA LEU A 30 37.07 -29.12 -10.39
C LEU A 30 37.18 -27.59 -10.50
N TRP A 31 38.18 -27.07 -11.23
CA TRP A 31 38.32 -25.64 -11.51
C TRP A 31 37.46 -25.15 -12.69
N LEU A 32 37.03 -26.05 -13.57
CA LEU A 32 36.13 -25.76 -14.70
C LEU A 32 34.66 -26.06 -14.40
N LEU A 33 34.34 -26.62 -13.24
CA LEU A 33 32.98 -26.64 -12.74
C LEU A 33 32.57 -25.19 -12.45
N PRO A 34 31.48 -24.67 -13.05
CA PRO A 34 30.97 -23.37 -12.67
C PRO A 34 30.62 -23.41 -11.18
N ALA A 35 31.38 -22.67 -10.37
CA ALA A 35 31.19 -22.53 -8.92
C ALA A 35 29.90 -21.75 -8.56
N GLY A 36 28.82 -21.96 -9.31
CA GLY A 36 27.57 -21.20 -9.18
C GLY A 36 26.31 -21.90 -9.67
N ALA A 37 26.33 -23.22 -9.93
CA ALA A 37 25.11 -23.94 -10.36
C ALA A 37 24.35 -24.64 -9.22
N PHE A 38 24.80 -24.54 -7.96
CA PHE A 38 24.14 -25.15 -6.78
C PHE A 38 23.80 -24.14 -5.66
N ALA A 39 23.83 -22.84 -5.96
CA ALA A 39 23.29 -21.79 -5.08
C ALA A 39 22.14 -21.01 -5.74
N GLN A 40 21.58 -21.57 -6.81
CA GLN A 40 20.22 -21.26 -7.25
C GLN A 40 19.30 -22.35 -6.67
N GLN A 41 19.46 -22.60 -5.37
CA GLN A 41 18.35 -23.08 -4.56
C GLN A 41 17.20 -22.13 -4.87
N GLU A 42 16.07 -22.70 -5.30
CA GLU A 42 14.77 -22.04 -5.42
C GLU A 42 14.76 -20.76 -4.59
N ALA A 43 14.88 -19.61 -5.26
CA ALA A 43 14.48 -18.37 -4.63
C ALA A 43 12.99 -18.58 -4.36
N ALA A 44 12.67 -18.99 -3.13
CA ALA A 44 11.31 -19.23 -2.67
C ALA A 44 10.50 -18.04 -3.16
N GLN A 45 9.61 -18.32 -4.10
CA GLN A 45 8.93 -17.31 -4.88
C GLN A 45 7.80 -16.83 -3.97
N GLU A 46 8.17 -15.93 -3.05
CA GLU A 46 7.36 -15.57 -1.88
C GLU A 46 6.24 -14.60 -2.23
N VAL A 47 5.17 -14.62 -1.42
CA VAL A 47 4.03 -13.72 -1.53
C VAL A 47 4.49 -12.27 -1.66
N ALA A 48 4.14 -11.64 -2.78
CA ALA A 48 4.39 -10.24 -3.04
C ALA A 48 3.12 -9.42 -2.75
N ALA A 49 3.29 -8.18 -2.29
CA ALA A 49 2.17 -7.25 -2.12
C ALA A 49 2.40 -5.99 -2.97
N ASN A 50 1.37 -5.59 -3.72
CA ASN A 50 1.36 -4.32 -4.45
C ASN A 50 0.72 -3.24 -3.57
N LEU A 51 1.33 -2.05 -3.60
CA LEU A 51 0.93 -0.93 -2.76
C LEU A 51 -0.14 -0.07 -3.43
N ALA A 52 -1.09 0.42 -2.63
CA ALA A 52 -1.94 1.54 -2.95
C ALA A 52 -1.36 2.80 -2.31
N GLU A 53 -0.81 3.67 -3.16
CA GLU A 53 -0.10 4.87 -2.72
C GLU A 53 -0.77 6.12 -3.26
N GLY A 54 -0.66 7.19 -2.49
CA GLY A 54 -1.25 8.46 -2.87
C GLY A 54 -1.74 9.25 -1.69
N ARG A 55 -2.68 10.13 -2.00
CA ARG A 55 -3.30 11.04 -1.04
C ARG A 55 -4.80 10.85 -1.03
N VAL A 56 -5.38 10.93 0.16
CA VAL A 56 -6.81 10.99 0.39
C VAL A 56 -7.15 12.37 0.93
N VAL A 57 -8.11 13.03 0.30
CA VAL A 57 -8.67 14.31 0.74
C VAL A 57 -10.07 14.02 1.26
N VAL A 58 -10.33 14.42 2.50
CA VAL A 58 -11.65 14.35 3.13
C VAL A 58 -12.12 15.76 3.41
N CYS A 59 -13.26 16.14 2.84
CA CYS A 59 -13.89 17.44 3.07
C CYS A 59 -15.31 17.23 3.62
N ALA A 60 -15.50 17.57 4.89
CA ALA A 60 -16.83 17.53 5.51
C ALA A 60 -17.59 18.82 5.22
N ALA A 61 -18.76 18.72 4.59
CA ALA A 61 -19.63 19.85 4.27
C ALA A 61 -20.93 19.80 5.09
N LYS A 62 -21.81 20.79 4.88
CA LYS A 62 -23.10 20.88 5.59
C LYS A 62 -24.02 19.68 5.33
N ASP A 63 -24.02 19.16 4.10
CA ASP A 63 -24.99 18.21 3.54
C ASP A 63 -24.33 16.93 3.00
N GLY A 64 -23.01 16.78 3.16
CA GLY A 64 -22.31 15.57 2.75
C GLY A 64 -20.82 15.58 3.09
N ILE A 65 -20.15 14.47 2.78
CA ILE A 65 -18.69 14.34 2.91
C ILE A 65 -18.12 13.95 1.55
N ILE A 66 -17.15 14.73 1.07
CA ILE A 66 -16.40 14.41 -0.15
C ILE A 66 -15.16 13.62 0.25
N VAL A 67 -14.95 12.50 -0.44
CA VAL A 67 -13.73 11.69 -0.34
C VAL A 67 -13.10 11.66 -1.73
N ALA A 68 -11.93 12.26 -1.88
CA ALA A 68 -11.16 12.25 -3.12
C ALA A 68 -9.83 11.55 -2.92
N THR A 69 -9.36 10.82 -3.94
CA THR A 69 -8.05 10.17 -3.91
C THR A 69 -7.23 10.53 -5.12
N VAL A 70 -5.95 10.76 -4.89
CA VAL A 70 -4.95 11.11 -5.88
C VAL A 70 -3.88 10.03 -5.81
N GLY A 71 -3.70 9.26 -6.87
CA GLY A 71 -2.67 8.22 -6.92
C GLY A 71 -1.25 8.81 -6.87
N ALA A 72 -0.35 8.15 -6.14
CA ALA A 72 1.08 8.32 -6.31
C ALA A 72 1.63 7.12 -7.09
N HIS A 73 2.58 7.37 -7.99
CA HIS A 73 3.29 6.32 -8.70
C HIS A 73 4.73 6.29 -8.18
N SER A 74 4.91 5.96 -6.89
CA SER A 74 6.27 5.92 -6.33
C SER A 74 7.01 4.64 -6.77
N GLU A 75 6.27 3.53 -6.99
CA GLU A 75 6.82 2.28 -7.50
C GLU A 75 6.01 1.71 -8.70
N PRO A 76 6.66 1.13 -9.73
CA PRO A 76 5.96 0.36 -10.76
C PRO A 76 5.06 -0.75 -10.19
N GLY A 77 3.83 -0.84 -10.70
CA GLY A 77 2.81 -1.75 -10.16
C GLY A 77 1.99 -1.18 -8.99
N SER A 78 2.36 0.00 -8.48
CA SER A 78 1.55 0.75 -7.51
C SER A 78 0.20 1.12 -8.10
N ARG A 79 -0.79 1.19 -7.21
CA ARG A 79 -2.18 1.39 -7.56
C ARG A 79 -2.71 2.65 -6.89
N PRO A 80 -3.71 3.31 -7.49
CA PRO A 80 -4.35 4.43 -6.81
C PRO A 80 -5.05 3.94 -5.53
N PRO A 81 -5.23 4.81 -4.53
CA PRO A 81 -5.98 4.47 -3.33
C PRO A 81 -7.41 4.03 -3.66
N ALA A 82 -7.84 2.92 -3.10
CA ALA A 82 -9.12 2.30 -3.43
C ALA A 82 -10.24 2.83 -2.52
N VAL A 83 -11.18 3.59 -3.10
CA VAL A 83 -12.38 4.09 -2.41
C VAL A 83 -13.49 3.05 -2.48
N LEU A 84 -14.16 2.80 -1.36
CA LEU A 84 -15.08 1.67 -1.18
C LEU A 84 -16.33 2.11 -0.42
N ALA A 85 -17.51 1.75 -0.91
CA ALA A 85 -18.74 1.87 -0.14
C ALA A 85 -18.84 0.73 0.86
N LEU A 86 -18.87 1.04 2.16
CA LEU A 86 -19.02 0.05 3.23
C LEU A 86 -20.46 -0.01 3.75
N SER A 87 -21.17 1.10 3.65
CA SER A 87 -22.62 1.21 3.86
C SER A 87 -23.16 2.43 3.12
N THR A 88 -24.47 2.70 3.22
CA THR A 88 -25.09 3.89 2.64
C THR A 88 -24.43 5.19 3.13
N LEU A 89 -24.02 5.25 4.40
CA LEU A 89 -23.48 6.46 5.03
C LEU A 89 -22.02 6.30 5.46
N ARG A 90 -21.30 5.31 4.92
CA ARG A 90 -19.89 5.06 5.28
C ARG A 90 -19.09 4.56 4.10
N ALA A 91 -17.93 5.17 3.88
CA ALA A 91 -16.94 4.76 2.91
C ALA A 91 -15.61 4.43 3.61
N GLY A 92 -14.81 3.59 2.95
CA GLY A 92 -13.42 3.33 3.31
C GLY A 92 -12.49 3.67 2.15
N VAL A 93 -11.27 4.10 2.46
CA VAL A 93 -10.17 4.19 1.50
C VAL A 93 -9.01 3.34 1.98
N LEU A 94 -8.60 2.37 1.17
CA LEU A 94 -7.44 1.52 1.47
C LEU A 94 -6.16 2.05 0.82
N LEU A 95 -5.10 2.07 1.63
CA LEU A 95 -3.74 2.50 1.32
C LEU A 95 -2.75 1.44 1.84
N GLY A 96 -1.54 1.38 1.28
CA GLY A 96 -0.51 0.41 1.64
C GLY A 96 -0.64 -0.90 0.89
N ALA A 97 -0.19 -2.02 1.46
CA ALA A 97 -0.37 -3.32 0.82
C ALA A 97 -1.87 -3.57 0.63
N VAL A 98 -2.37 -3.67 -0.61
CA VAL A 98 -3.82 -3.88 -0.88
C VAL A 98 -4.10 -5.02 -1.86
N GLU A 99 -3.08 -5.50 -2.55
CA GLU A 99 -3.17 -6.63 -3.46
C GLU A 99 -2.02 -7.60 -3.15
N TRP A 100 -2.33 -8.87 -2.91
CA TRP A 100 -1.36 -9.92 -2.58
C TRP A 100 -1.34 -10.94 -3.70
N VAL A 101 -0.14 -11.22 -4.18
CA VAL A 101 0.12 -12.16 -5.26
C VAL A 101 0.94 -13.31 -4.69
N GLN A 102 0.45 -14.53 -4.85
CA GLN A 102 1.21 -15.75 -4.58
C GLN A 102 1.86 -16.20 -5.88
N PRO A 103 3.19 -16.09 -6.04
CA PRO A 103 3.84 -16.32 -7.33
C PRO A 103 3.70 -17.76 -7.87
N GLU A 104 3.56 -18.75 -6.99
CA GLU A 104 3.42 -20.17 -7.37
C GLU A 104 1.97 -20.58 -7.69
N SER A 105 0.99 -19.74 -7.36
CA SER A 105 -0.41 -20.04 -7.62
C SER A 105 -0.86 -19.43 -8.94
N SER A 106 -1.59 -20.21 -9.75
CA SER A 106 -2.37 -19.65 -10.86
C SER A 106 -3.65 -18.94 -10.40
N ASP A 107 -3.85 -18.82 -9.09
CA ASP A 107 -4.97 -18.10 -8.51
C ASP A 107 -4.86 -16.59 -8.77
N LYS A 108 -6.03 -15.96 -8.77
CA LYS A 108 -6.11 -14.50 -8.91
C LYS A 108 -5.48 -13.83 -7.67
N PRO A 109 -4.82 -12.67 -7.84
CA PRO A 109 -4.37 -11.86 -6.72
C PRO A 109 -5.49 -11.62 -5.71
N ILE A 110 -5.17 -11.74 -4.43
CA ILE A 110 -6.08 -11.42 -3.34
C ILE A 110 -6.16 -9.90 -3.22
N ARG A 111 -7.38 -9.37 -3.18
CA ARG A 111 -7.68 -7.94 -3.26
C ARG A 111 -8.44 -7.49 -2.04
N LEU A 112 -7.76 -6.86 -1.08
CA LEU A 112 -8.44 -6.41 0.15
C LEU A 112 -9.48 -5.34 -0.12
N ASP A 113 -9.30 -4.53 -1.15
CA ASP A 113 -10.31 -3.55 -1.57
C ASP A 113 -11.58 -4.22 -2.10
N SER A 114 -11.46 -5.40 -2.72
CA SER A 114 -12.63 -6.19 -3.13
C SER A 114 -13.28 -6.96 -1.97
N GLU A 115 -12.50 -7.33 -0.95
CA GLU A 115 -12.99 -8.07 0.22
C GLU A 115 -13.58 -7.17 1.31
N LEU A 116 -13.05 -5.95 1.50
CA LEU A 116 -13.38 -5.08 2.62
C LEU A 116 -14.88 -4.76 2.74
N PRO A 117 -15.64 -4.46 1.68
CA PRO A 117 -17.09 -4.24 1.80
C PRO A 117 -17.82 -5.45 2.40
N HIS A 118 -17.41 -6.67 2.03
CA HIS A 118 -17.98 -7.90 2.59
C HIS A 118 -17.55 -8.09 4.06
N LEU A 119 -16.27 -7.91 4.37
CA LEU A 119 -15.74 -8.00 5.75
C LEU A 119 -16.47 -7.01 6.68
N ALA A 120 -16.63 -5.76 6.24
CA ALA A 120 -17.38 -4.73 6.96
C ALA A 120 -18.86 -5.12 7.10
N GLY A 121 -19.50 -5.60 6.03
CA GLY A 121 -20.89 -6.04 6.08
C GLY A 121 -21.16 -7.14 7.12
N VAL A 122 -20.26 -8.13 7.22
CA VAL A 122 -20.33 -9.20 8.22
C VAL A 122 -20.09 -8.64 9.63
N ALA A 123 -19.09 -7.77 9.80
CA ALA A 123 -18.73 -7.18 11.10
C ALA A 123 -19.83 -6.30 11.69
N LEU A 124 -20.54 -5.54 10.85
CA LEU A 124 -21.59 -4.60 11.26
C LEU A 124 -22.96 -5.27 11.45
N ASN A 125 -23.18 -6.48 10.91
CA ASN A 125 -24.46 -7.19 10.97
C ASN A 125 -24.32 -8.65 11.45
N PRO A 126 -23.74 -8.92 12.63
CA PRO A 126 -23.61 -10.30 13.11
C PRO A 126 -24.98 -10.97 13.37
N SER A 127 -26.05 -10.18 13.55
CA SER A 127 -27.42 -10.65 13.84
C SER A 127 -28.49 -10.18 12.84
N GLY A 128 -28.10 -9.62 11.68
CA GLY A 128 -29.02 -9.27 10.59
C GLY A 128 -29.89 -8.01 10.75
N ARG A 129 -29.56 -7.10 11.68
CA ARG A 129 -30.19 -5.76 11.76
C ARG A 129 -29.11 -4.67 11.86
N PRO A 130 -29.01 -3.74 10.89
CA PRO A 130 -28.03 -2.67 10.96
C PRO A 130 -28.38 -1.73 12.11
N LYS A 131 -27.49 -1.62 13.08
CA LYS A 131 -27.58 -0.66 14.17
C LYS A 131 -26.47 0.37 14.03
N TYR A 132 -26.78 1.50 13.40
CA TYR A 132 -25.89 2.68 13.40
C TYR A 132 -25.89 3.42 14.77
N GLU A 133 -26.38 2.77 15.84
CA GLU A 133 -26.53 3.36 17.18
C GLU A 133 -25.18 3.47 17.92
N ASN A 134 -24.16 2.68 17.53
CA ASN A 134 -22.86 2.60 18.22
C ASN A 134 -21.68 2.75 17.24
N ALA A 135 -21.49 3.95 16.68
CA ALA A 135 -20.43 4.22 15.69
C ALA A 135 -19.02 3.80 16.15
N ALA A 136 -18.64 4.02 17.41
CA ALA A 136 -17.35 3.58 17.94
C ALA A 136 -17.18 2.06 17.89
N SER A 137 -18.24 1.30 18.22
CA SER A 137 -18.23 -0.16 18.15
C SER A 137 -18.14 -0.65 16.71
N ASP A 138 -18.77 0.05 15.77
CA ASP A 138 -18.71 -0.30 14.35
C ASP A 138 -17.31 -0.11 13.77
N ILE A 139 -16.65 1.01 14.10
CA ILE A 139 -15.29 1.33 13.65
C ILE A 139 -14.32 0.27 14.19
N GLU A 140 -14.45 -0.10 15.47
CA GLU A 140 -13.65 -1.16 16.06
C GLU A 140 -13.91 -2.51 15.37
N ALA A 141 -15.18 -2.87 15.14
CA ALA A 141 -15.55 -4.13 14.48
C ALA A 141 -15.00 -4.24 13.05
N ILE A 142 -15.10 -3.17 12.24
CA ILE A 142 -14.48 -3.11 10.91
C ILE A 142 -12.96 -3.26 11.01
N GLY A 143 -12.34 -2.55 11.96
CA GLY A 143 -10.90 -2.60 12.16
C GLY A 143 -10.39 -3.99 12.56
N VAL A 144 -11.13 -4.69 13.43
CA VAL A 144 -10.82 -6.06 13.84
C VAL A 144 -11.06 -7.05 12.69
N ALA A 145 -12.14 -6.91 11.91
CA ALA A 145 -12.40 -7.78 10.77
C ALA A 145 -11.29 -7.69 9.72
N LEU A 146 -10.83 -6.47 9.42
CA LEU A 146 -9.69 -6.27 8.53
C LEU A 146 -8.40 -6.80 9.15
N LEU A 147 -8.13 -6.56 10.44
CA LEU A 147 -6.96 -7.10 11.15
C LEU A 147 -6.81 -8.61 10.98
N GLU A 148 -7.89 -9.37 11.20
CA GLU A 148 -7.87 -10.82 11.10
C GLU A 148 -7.53 -11.29 9.68
N ARG A 149 -8.05 -10.60 8.66
CA ARG A 149 -7.71 -10.90 7.28
C ARG A 149 -6.25 -10.55 6.97
N VAL A 150 -5.76 -9.40 7.43
CA VAL A 150 -4.39 -8.95 7.22
C VAL A 150 -3.39 -9.87 7.93
N ARG A 151 -3.72 -10.39 9.12
CA ARG A 151 -2.90 -11.39 9.82
C ARG A 151 -2.72 -12.67 9.01
N GLN A 152 -3.77 -13.15 8.36
CA GLN A 152 -3.69 -14.34 7.51
C GLN A 152 -2.75 -14.11 6.33
N LEU A 153 -2.84 -12.94 5.68
CA LEU A 153 -2.03 -12.60 4.51
C LEU A 153 -0.57 -12.31 4.89
N ALA A 154 -0.36 -11.41 5.85
CA ALA A 154 0.97 -11.00 6.29
C ALA A 154 1.74 -12.12 7.00
N GLY A 155 1.06 -13.13 7.54
CA GLY A 155 1.70 -14.33 8.10
C GLY A 155 2.46 -15.15 7.06
N GLN A 156 2.21 -14.94 5.77
CA GLN A 156 2.91 -15.57 4.65
C GLN A 156 4.14 -14.76 4.18
N LEU A 157 4.39 -13.59 4.80
CA LEU A 157 5.56 -12.77 4.52
C LEU A 157 6.72 -13.24 5.41
N HIS A 158 7.70 -13.86 4.77
CA HIS A 158 8.87 -14.50 5.34
C HIS A 158 10.19 -13.78 5.03
N ASN A 159 10.18 -12.82 4.10
CA ASN A 159 11.29 -11.92 3.87
C ASN A 159 11.24 -10.70 4.78
N LYS A 160 12.41 -10.08 4.98
CA LYS A 160 12.49 -8.77 5.64
C LYS A 160 11.78 -7.73 4.77
N ILE A 161 10.80 -7.05 5.34
CA ILE A 161 10.06 -5.96 4.71
C ILE A 161 10.73 -4.65 5.12
N ASN A 162 11.05 -3.83 4.14
CA ASN A 162 11.58 -2.49 4.40
C ASN A 162 10.45 -1.48 4.54
N ILE A 163 9.90 -1.37 5.75
CA ILE A 163 8.90 -0.38 6.11
C ILE A 163 9.49 0.63 7.09
N GLY A 164 9.15 1.91 6.94
CA GLY A 164 9.54 2.93 7.91
C GLY A 164 8.96 2.64 9.30
N GLU A 165 9.63 3.10 10.37
CA GLU A 165 9.18 2.81 11.75
C GLU A 165 7.75 3.28 12.03
N ASP A 166 7.36 4.44 11.47
CA ASP A 166 6.01 5.02 11.62
C ASP A 166 5.08 4.68 10.45
N GLU A 167 5.50 3.81 9.53
CA GLU A 167 4.67 3.45 8.38
C GLU A 167 3.88 2.16 8.66
N PRO A 168 2.55 2.21 8.58
CA PRO A 168 1.75 1.01 8.73
C PRO A 168 1.82 0.18 7.44
N LEU A 169 1.74 -1.14 7.55
CA LEU A 169 1.63 -2.02 6.37
C LEU A 169 0.39 -1.69 5.53
N ILE A 170 -0.69 -1.30 6.21
CA ILE A 170 -1.97 -0.92 5.62
C ILE A 170 -2.53 0.25 6.42
N ARG A 171 -3.12 1.22 5.72
CA ARG A 171 -3.93 2.27 6.33
C ARG A 171 -5.34 2.25 5.72
N LEU A 172 -6.34 2.23 6.59
CA LEU A 172 -7.74 2.43 6.22
C LEU A 172 -8.19 3.82 6.67
N VAL A 173 -8.53 4.69 5.72
CA VAL A 173 -9.24 5.94 6.01
C VAL A 173 -10.73 5.63 6.01
N LEU A 174 -11.37 5.68 7.17
CA LEU A 174 -12.78 5.41 7.34
C LEU A 174 -13.54 6.72 7.49
N VAL A 175 -14.54 6.94 6.64
CA VAL A 175 -15.31 8.19 6.58
C VAL A 175 -16.79 7.87 6.63
N GLY A 176 -17.56 8.56 7.45
CA GLY A 176 -19.00 8.31 7.51
C GLY A 176 -19.81 9.41 8.19
N TYR A 177 -21.12 9.26 8.12
CA TYR A 177 -22.07 10.13 8.79
C TYR A 177 -22.90 9.32 9.79
N VAL A 178 -22.92 9.78 11.03
CA VAL A 178 -23.68 9.16 12.12
C VAL A 178 -24.88 10.06 12.44
N PRO A 179 -26.12 9.60 12.25
CA PRO A 179 -27.30 10.39 12.56
C PRO A 179 -27.29 10.93 14.00
N ASN A 180 -27.62 12.21 14.18
CA ASN A 180 -27.60 12.95 15.45
C ASN A 180 -26.21 13.19 16.07
N TYR A 181 -25.14 12.67 15.50
CA TYR A 181 -23.76 12.96 15.92
C TYR A 181 -23.05 13.85 14.90
N GLY A 182 -23.09 13.49 13.62
CA GLY A 182 -22.49 14.26 12.54
C GLY A 182 -21.48 13.45 11.70
N PRO A 183 -20.70 14.15 10.84
CA PRO A 183 -19.66 13.52 10.05
C PRO A 183 -18.50 13.05 10.94
N GLU A 184 -17.86 11.96 10.55
CA GLU A 184 -16.67 11.42 11.19
C GLU A 184 -15.65 10.94 10.15
N ALA A 185 -14.37 11.10 10.46
CA ALA A 185 -13.27 10.56 9.68
C ALA A 185 -12.19 10.01 10.62
N TRP A 186 -11.64 8.85 10.29
CA TRP A 186 -10.68 8.13 11.11
C TRP A 186 -9.59 7.50 10.24
N THR A 187 -8.37 7.39 10.75
CA THR A 187 -7.37 6.45 10.22
C THR A 187 -7.27 5.24 11.13
N ILE A 188 -7.23 4.06 10.51
CA ILE A 188 -6.98 2.78 11.17
C ILE A 188 -5.71 2.21 10.56
N ASP A 189 -4.66 2.14 11.37
CA ASP A 189 -3.30 1.82 10.92
C ASP A 189 -2.86 0.44 11.42
N TYR A 190 -2.40 -0.40 10.51
CA TYR A 190 -1.97 -1.78 10.78
C TYR A 190 -0.45 -1.90 10.67
N HIS A 191 0.24 -1.76 11.80
CA HIS A 191 1.70 -1.90 11.85
C HIS A 191 2.13 -3.36 11.94
N ILE A 192 3.37 -3.64 11.54
CA ILE A 192 3.98 -4.96 11.66
C ILE A 192 5.20 -4.95 12.57
N ARG A 193 5.50 -6.12 13.12
CA ARG A 193 6.80 -6.44 13.73
C ARG A 193 7.35 -7.68 13.04
N GLN A 194 8.63 -7.64 12.69
CA GLN A 194 9.33 -8.80 12.14
C GLN A 194 10.39 -9.30 13.12
N GLU A 195 10.40 -10.61 13.34
CA GLU A 195 11.39 -11.31 14.16
C GLU A 195 12.24 -12.19 13.27
N ALA A 196 13.57 -12.04 13.31
CA ALA A 196 14.49 -12.90 12.58
C ALA A 196 14.47 -14.31 13.19
N LEU A 197 14.18 -15.32 12.37
CA LEU A 197 14.22 -16.73 12.78
C LEU A 197 15.51 -17.44 12.36
N GLY A 198 16.37 -16.76 11.59
CA GLY A 198 17.62 -17.29 11.04
C GLY A 198 17.51 -17.63 9.55
N ASN A 199 18.66 -17.78 8.87
CA ASN A 199 18.74 -18.12 7.44
C ASN A 199 17.88 -17.20 6.54
N ASP A 200 17.94 -15.89 6.77
CA ASP A 200 17.15 -14.86 6.06
C ASP A 200 15.63 -15.02 6.14
N TYR A 201 15.14 -15.87 7.05
CA TYR A 201 13.72 -16.08 7.29
C TYR A 201 13.22 -15.22 8.45
N TRP A 202 12.08 -14.57 8.23
CA TRP A 202 11.45 -13.64 9.15
C TRP A 202 10.04 -14.10 9.50
N ARG A 203 9.66 -13.91 10.75
CA ARG A 203 8.27 -14.04 11.18
C ARG A 203 7.65 -12.66 11.21
N THR A 204 6.67 -12.43 10.33
CA THR A 204 5.87 -11.21 10.32
C THR A 204 4.66 -11.34 11.23
N ARG A 205 4.48 -10.39 12.15
CA ARG A 205 3.31 -10.28 13.02
C ARG A 205 2.64 -8.93 12.85
N VAL A 206 1.35 -8.93 12.57
CA VAL A 206 0.54 -7.71 12.52
C VAL A 206 0.12 -7.33 13.93
N LEU A 207 0.43 -6.09 14.33
CA LEU A 207 0.07 -5.52 15.62
C LEU A 207 -1.43 -5.21 15.66
N ARG A 208 -1.96 -4.88 16.85
CA ARG A 208 -3.33 -4.37 16.93
C ARG A 208 -3.43 -3.05 16.17
N PRO A 209 -4.57 -2.77 15.50
CA PRO A 209 -4.76 -1.51 14.81
C PRO A 209 -4.74 -0.34 15.78
N SER A 210 -4.12 0.75 15.37
CA SER A 210 -4.24 2.06 16.03
C SER A 210 -5.32 2.88 15.35
N TYR A 211 -6.18 3.51 16.15
CA TYR A 211 -7.29 4.32 15.68
C TYR A 211 -7.02 5.77 15.99
N ASN A 212 -7.07 6.63 14.99
CA ASN A 212 -6.89 8.07 15.15
C ASN A 212 -8.06 8.82 14.51
N GLN A 213 -8.70 9.69 15.29
CA GLN A 213 -9.82 10.49 14.81
C GLN A 213 -9.29 11.73 14.08
N LEU A 214 -9.67 11.86 12.82
CA LEU A 214 -9.33 13.01 11.99
C LEU A 214 -10.41 14.10 12.05
N TYR A 215 -11.67 13.67 12.12
CA TYR A 215 -12.84 14.55 12.17
C TYR A 215 -13.97 13.94 13.02
N PRO A 216 -14.73 14.74 13.79
CA PRO A 216 -14.53 16.17 14.04
C PRO A 216 -13.22 16.45 14.78
N PRO A 217 -12.64 17.65 14.58
CA PRO A 217 -11.42 18.02 15.28
C PRO A 217 -11.64 18.15 16.79
N GLU A 218 -10.56 17.99 17.56
CA GLU A 218 -10.57 18.41 18.96
C GLU A 218 -10.93 19.89 19.09
N LYS A 219 -11.58 20.25 20.19
CA LYS A 219 -12.10 21.60 20.44
C LYS A 219 -11.01 22.66 20.23
N GLY A 220 -11.24 23.56 19.28
CA GLY A 220 -10.32 24.66 18.95
C GLY A 220 -9.41 24.39 17.74
N GLN A 221 -9.51 23.22 17.10
CA GLN A 221 -8.75 22.92 15.90
C GLN A 221 -9.63 23.02 14.62
N PRO A 222 -9.17 23.67 13.54
CA PRO A 222 -9.95 23.92 12.32
C PRO A 222 -9.81 22.81 11.24
N HIS A 223 -9.74 21.53 11.60
CA HIS A 223 -9.47 20.43 10.64
C HIS A 223 -10.75 19.87 9.98
N THR A 224 -11.56 20.72 9.35
CA THR A 224 -12.75 20.26 8.59
C THR A 224 -12.42 19.73 7.19
N PHE A 225 -11.19 20.02 6.76
CA PHE A 225 -10.54 19.55 5.54
C PHE A 225 -9.27 18.80 5.94
N VAL A 226 -9.20 17.52 5.59
CA VAL A 226 -8.11 16.64 6.02
C VAL A 226 -7.45 15.97 4.82
N GLU A 227 -6.12 15.96 4.82
CA GLU A 227 -5.31 15.23 3.87
C GLU A 227 -4.57 14.09 4.57
N VAL A 228 -4.65 12.89 3.99
CA VAL A 228 -3.94 11.70 4.47
C VAL A 228 -3.09 11.18 3.33
N SER A 229 -1.78 11.12 3.54
CA SER A 229 -0.85 10.58 2.53
C SER A 229 -0.35 9.19 2.93
N TYR A 230 -0.10 8.36 1.93
CA TYR A 230 0.62 7.09 2.03
C TYR A 230 1.58 6.95 0.83
N PRO A 231 2.87 6.64 1.06
CA PRO A 231 3.50 6.49 2.36
C PRO A 231 3.54 7.82 3.14
N PRO A 232 3.76 7.81 4.48
CA PRO A 232 3.91 9.01 5.28
C PRO A 232 5.05 9.92 4.77
N ALA A 233 5.01 11.21 5.14
CA ALA A 233 5.86 12.28 4.62
C ALA A 233 7.38 11.99 4.64
N ASN A 234 7.83 11.07 5.49
CA ASN A 234 9.22 10.66 5.64
C ASN A 234 9.76 9.92 4.40
N ARG A 235 8.87 9.32 3.58
CA ARG A 235 9.19 8.58 2.34
C ARG A 235 8.60 9.20 1.08
N ALA A 236 7.54 9.98 1.19
CA ALA A 236 6.93 10.64 0.02
C ALA A 236 7.79 11.82 -0.46
N THR A 237 7.94 11.96 -1.78
CA THR A 237 8.39 13.23 -2.38
C THR A 237 7.38 14.30 -1.96
N ALA A 238 7.81 15.28 -1.16
CA ALA A 238 6.94 16.22 -0.42
C ALA A 238 6.13 17.16 -1.34
N ALA A 239 5.13 16.62 -2.04
CA ALA A 239 4.14 17.42 -2.71
C ALA A 239 3.34 18.17 -1.63
N PRO A 240 3.22 19.50 -1.72
CA PRO A 240 2.50 20.28 -0.70
C PRO A 240 1.03 19.83 -0.59
N GLU A 241 0.47 19.97 0.61
CA GLU A 241 -0.95 19.73 0.87
C GLU A 241 -1.79 20.78 0.12
N LEU A 242 -2.96 20.39 -0.38
CA LEU A 242 -3.89 21.29 -1.05
C LEU A 242 -4.29 22.44 -0.12
N LEU A 243 -4.47 22.17 1.18
CA LEU A 243 -4.78 23.21 2.16
C LEU A 243 -3.63 24.23 2.29
N ASP A 244 -2.38 23.77 2.25
CA ASP A 244 -1.21 24.65 2.28
C ASP A 244 -1.10 25.50 1.01
N LEU A 245 -1.33 24.90 -0.16
CA LEU A 245 -1.37 25.62 -1.43
C LEU A 245 -2.48 26.69 -1.44
N LEU A 246 -3.63 26.39 -0.84
CA LEU A 246 -4.73 27.35 -0.68
C LEU A 246 -4.34 28.52 0.23
N ARG A 247 -3.71 28.25 1.37
CA ARG A 247 -3.25 29.28 2.31
C ARG A 247 -2.16 30.16 1.71
N GLN A 248 -1.31 29.59 0.85
CA GLN A 248 -0.25 30.30 0.14
C GLN A 248 -0.73 31.07 -1.10
N ASN A 249 -2.03 31.01 -1.42
CA ASN A 249 -2.60 31.59 -2.64
C ASN A 249 -1.90 31.12 -3.92
N ASP A 250 -1.71 29.80 -4.07
CA ASP A 250 -1.16 29.24 -5.31
C ASP A 250 -1.89 29.82 -6.55
N PRO A 251 -1.17 30.34 -7.56
CA PRO A 251 -1.78 30.99 -8.72
C PRO A 251 -2.77 30.09 -9.47
N ARG A 252 -2.50 28.78 -9.52
CA ARG A 252 -3.36 27.79 -10.21
C ARG A 252 -4.71 27.68 -9.51
N LEU A 253 -4.71 27.68 -8.18
CA LEU A 253 -5.93 27.64 -7.36
C LEU A 253 -6.65 28.99 -7.35
N THR A 254 -5.89 30.09 -7.40
CA THR A 254 -6.46 31.45 -7.47
C THR A 254 -7.28 31.64 -8.74
N GLN A 255 -6.79 31.18 -9.89
CA GLN A 255 -7.53 31.23 -11.16
C GLN A 255 -8.89 30.52 -11.04
N ILE A 256 -8.90 29.30 -10.48
CA ILE A 256 -10.14 28.53 -10.27
C ILE A 256 -11.15 29.30 -9.40
N ARG A 257 -10.68 29.97 -8.33
CA ARG A 257 -11.53 30.77 -7.44
C ARG A 257 -12.13 31.99 -8.15
N THR A 258 -11.38 32.65 -9.02
CA THR A 258 -11.83 33.88 -9.68
C THR A 258 -12.94 33.66 -10.73
N VAL A 259 -13.11 32.43 -11.20
CA VAL A 259 -14.09 32.10 -12.25
C VAL A 259 -15.52 31.98 -11.70
N ASN A 260 -15.70 31.73 -10.40
CA ASN A 260 -17.02 31.50 -9.81
C ASN A 260 -17.08 31.94 -8.33
N GLU A 261 -17.95 32.91 -8.02
CA GLU A 261 -18.14 33.45 -6.66
C GLU A 261 -18.60 32.38 -5.65
N ILE A 262 -19.40 31.40 -6.08
CA ILE A 262 -19.85 30.30 -5.22
C ILE A 262 -18.65 29.43 -4.81
N LEU A 263 -17.78 29.10 -5.77
CA LEU A 263 -16.55 28.34 -5.50
C LEU A 263 -15.60 29.14 -4.62
N ALA A 264 -15.42 30.43 -4.89
CA ALA A 264 -14.58 31.31 -4.07
C ALA A 264 -15.02 31.31 -2.60
N LYS A 265 -16.34 31.34 -2.35
CA LYS A 265 -16.92 31.29 -1.01
C LYS A 265 -16.75 29.92 -0.35
N SER A 266 -16.96 28.83 -1.08
CA SER A 266 -16.73 27.46 -0.58
C SER A 266 -15.29 27.27 -0.12
N VAL A 267 -14.33 27.69 -0.95
CA VAL A 267 -12.90 27.62 -0.63
C VAL A 267 -12.55 28.47 0.59
N ALA A 268 -13.14 29.66 0.73
CA ALA A 268 -12.93 30.48 1.92
C ALA A 268 -13.37 29.74 3.20
N PHE A 269 -14.55 29.10 3.17
CA PHE A 269 -14.99 28.26 4.29
C PHE A 269 -14.03 27.10 4.57
N VAL A 270 -13.51 26.43 3.55
CA VAL A 270 -12.51 25.36 3.72
C VAL A 270 -11.23 25.88 4.39
N VAL A 271 -10.66 26.98 3.89
CA VAL A 271 -9.43 27.57 4.43
C VAL A 271 -9.60 28.04 5.88
N ASP A 272 -10.77 28.56 6.21
CA ASP A 272 -11.10 29.04 7.55
C ASP A 272 -11.48 27.91 8.53
N GLY A 273 -11.48 26.64 8.10
CA GLY A 273 -11.92 25.50 8.91
C GLY A 273 -13.41 25.53 9.23
N GLN A 274 -14.20 26.06 8.30
CA GLN A 274 -15.64 26.23 8.39
C GLN A 274 -16.38 25.49 7.26
N SER A 275 -15.84 24.40 6.70
CA SER A 275 -16.49 23.70 5.58
C SER A 275 -17.87 23.11 5.94
N GLN A 276 -18.22 22.97 7.22
CA GLN A 276 -19.60 22.72 7.65
C GLN A 276 -20.60 23.84 7.26
N LYS A 277 -20.12 25.00 6.77
CA LYS A 277 -20.93 26.09 6.22
C LYS A 277 -21.03 26.07 4.69
N SER A 278 -20.22 25.25 4.00
CA SER A 278 -20.30 25.06 2.55
C SER A 278 -21.25 23.91 2.19
N LEU A 279 -21.66 23.89 0.92
CA LEU A 279 -22.43 22.79 0.32
C LEU A 279 -21.47 21.80 -0.31
N ALA A 280 -21.72 20.52 -0.15
CA ALA A 280 -20.88 19.44 -0.64
C ALA A 280 -20.70 19.52 -2.16
N ALA A 281 -21.74 19.93 -2.90
CA ALA A 281 -21.66 20.13 -4.35
C ALA A 281 -20.62 21.20 -4.74
N SER A 282 -20.56 22.32 -4.01
CA SER A 282 -19.61 23.39 -4.27
C SER A 282 -18.18 22.99 -3.93
N ASP A 283 -17.98 22.27 -2.82
CA ASP A 283 -16.67 21.74 -2.44
C ASP A 283 -16.20 20.65 -3.43
N ALA A 284 -17.11 19.79 -3.90
CA ALA A 284 -16.82 18.78 -4.91
C ALA A 284 -16.40 19.41 -6.25
N ASP A 285 -17.11 20.45 -6.71
CA ASP A 285 -16.77 21.16 -7.93
C ASP A 285 -15.41 21.86 -7.82
N PHE A 286 -15.12 22.45 -6.67
CA PHE A 286 -13.79 23.00 -6.38
C PHE A 286 -12.72 21.90 -6.43
N LEU A 287 -12.90 20.79 -5.73
CA LEU A 287 -11.92 19.69 -5.69
C LEU A 287 -11.70 19.07 -7.07
N ARG A 288 -12.75 18.94 -7.89
CA ARG A 288 -12.66 18.43 -9.26
C ARG A 288 -11.79 19.30 -10.16
N ALA A 289 -11.77 20.61 -9.93
CA ALA A 289 -10.90 21.54 -10.65
C ALA A 289 -9.50 21.66 -10.01
N ALA A 290 -9.43 21.67 -8.68
CA ALA A 290 -8.22 21.96 -7.93
C ALA A 290 -7.21 20.80 -7.96
N LEU A 291 -7.67 19.56 -7.76
CA LEU A 291 -6.77 18.40 -7.67
C LEU A 291 -5.98 18.20 -8.97
N PRO A 292 -6.60 18.16 -10.17
CA PRO A 292 -5.84 18.04 -11.42
C PRO A 292 -4.90 19.22 -11.69
N ALA A 293 -5.21 20.41 -11.19
CA ALA A 293 -4.35 21.59 -11.38
C ALA A 293 -3.06 21.54 -10.54
N VAL A 294 -3.09 20.80 -9.42
CA VAL A 294 -1.95 20.71 -8.49
C VAL A 294 -1.18 19.39 -8.59
N THR A 295 -1.68 18.42 -9.36
CA THR A 295 -1.08 17.10 -9.55
C THR A 295 -0.55 16.91 -10.98
N PRO A 296 0.41 16.00 -11.21
CA PRO A 296 0.84 15.63 -12.57
C PRO A 296 -0.34 15.15 -13.45
N PRO A 297 -0.36 15.43 -14.77
CA PRO A 297 -1.49 15.10 -15.66
C PRO A 297 -1.89 13.61 -15.72
N GLU A 298 -0.92 12.72 -15.56
CA GLU A 298 -1.11 11.26 -15.58
C GLU A 298 -1.69 10.69 -14.27
N THR A 299 -1.87 11.54 -13.27
CA THR A 299 -2.34 11.12 -11.94
C THR A 299 -3.78 10.62 -11.99
N LYS A 300 -4.01 9.42 -11.45
CA LYS A 300 -5.36 8.87 -11.34
C LYS A 300 -6.10 9.56 -10.19
N LEU A 301 -7.25 10.15 -10.52
CA LEU A 301 -8.16 10.79 -9.58
C LEU A 301 -9.42 9.94 -9.44
N THR A 302 -9.87 9.73 -8.21
CA THR A 302 -11.18 9.13 -7.89
C THR A 302 -11.88 10.00 -6.86
N MET A 303 -13.20 10.08 -6.91
CA MET A 303 -13.96 10.94 -6.00
C MET A 303 -15.34 10.38 -5.74
N ALA A 304 -15.72 10.36 -4.47
CA ALA A 304 -17.04 9.96 -4.00
C ALA A 304 -17.63 11.05 -3.09
N LEU A 305 -18.95 11.04 -2.98
CA LEU A 305 -19.73 11.84 -2.05
C LEU A 305 -20.56 10.89 -1.19
N ILE A 306 -20.48 11.08 0.13
CA ILE A 306 -21.45 10.53 1.07
C ILE A 306 -22.46 11.64 1.32
N ASP A 307 -23.57 11.60 0.58
CA ASP A 307 -24.69 12.52 0.75
C ASP A 307 -25.49 12.12 1.99
N PHE A 308 -25.86 13.07 2.86
CA PHE A 308 -26.54 12.73 4.12
C PHE A 308 -27.96 12.19 3.92
N ASP A 309 -28.60 12.51 2.80
CA ASP A 309 -29.95 12.05 2.47
C ASP A 309 -29.93 10.87 1.48
N MET A 310 -29.08 10.95 0.46
CA MET A 310 -29.03 9.95 -0.63
C MET A 310 -27.97 8.86 -0.44
N GLY A 311 -27.04 9.05 0.49
CA GLY A 311 -25.94 8.12 0.75
C GLY A 311 -24.77 8.20 -0.25
N PHE A 312 -23.97 7.14 -0.27
CA PHE A 312 -22.77 7.04 -1.10
C PHE A 312 -23.08 7.12 -2.59
N ARG A 313 -22.34 7.97 -3.31
CA ARG A 313 -22.39 8.12 -4.77
C ARG A 313 -21.03 8.47 -5.34
N TRP A 314 -20.74 7.97 -6.53
CA TRP A 314 -19.55 8.36 -7.27
C TRP A 314 -19.71 9.75 -7.88
N LEU A 315 -18.64 10.54 -7.79
CA LEU A 315 -18.49 11.82 -8.50
C LEU A 315 -17.47 11.69 -9.65
N ILE A 316 -16.43 10.88 -9.42
CA ILE A 316 -15.45 10.43 -10.40
C ILE A 316 -15.18 8.97 -10.07
N GLU A 317 -15.63 8.06 -10.92
CA GLU A 317 -15.43 6.62 -10.71
C GLU A 317 -13.95 6.24 -10.84
N PRO A 318 -13.49 5.23 -10.09
CA PRO A 318 -12.16 4.69 -10.29
C PRO A 318 -12.05 4.14 -11.73
N PRO A 319 -10.86 4.21 -12.35
CA PRO A 319 -10.66 3.59 -13.65
C PRO A 319 -11.04 2.10 -13.56
N ALA A 320 -11.77 1.60 -14.57
CA ALA A 320 -12.10 0.19 -14.66
C ALA A 320 -10.81 -0.61 -14.50
N ALA A 321 -10.79 -1.57 -13.57
CA ALA A 321 -9.59 -2.31 -13.21
C ALA A 321 -8.91 -2.81 -14.50
N GLU A 322 -7.78 -2.21 -14.85
CA GLU A 322 -6.97 -2.68 -15.95
C GLU A 322 -6.64 -4.14 -15.62
N ARG A 323 -7.09 -5.05 -16.49
CA ARG A 323 -6.64 -6.44 -16.40
C ARG A 323 -5.12 -6.39 -16.42
N PRO A 324 -4.42 -7.17 -15.58
CA PRO A 324 -2.99 -7.31 -15.77
C PRO A 324 -2.76 -7.69 -17.24
N PRO A 325 -1.78 -7.07 -17.92
CA PRO A 325 -1.45 -7.50 -19.27
C PRO A 325 -1.25 -9.01 -19.26
N ALA A 326 -1.80 -9.70 -20.26
CA ALA A 326 -1.52 -11.12 -20.44
C ALA A 326 -0.01 -11.25 -20.65
N ASP A 327 0.69 -11.68 -19.62
CA ASP A 327 2.15 -11.72 -19.58
C ASP A 327 2.61 -12.86 -20.51
N MET A 328 2.95 -12.51 -21.75
CA MET A 328 3.68 -13.39 -22.69
C MET A 328 5.17 -13.02 -22.76
N THR A 329 5.65 -12.23 -21.81
CA THR A 329 7.05 -11.80 -21.70
C THR A 329 7.65 -12.30 -20.40
N PRO A 330 8.86 -12.91 -20.42
CA PRO A 330 9.61 -13.14 -19.20
C PRO A 330 9.80 -11.79 -18.48
N ARG A 331 9.22 -11.69 -17.29
CA ARG A 331 9.23 -10.51 -16.43
C ARG A 331 10.66 -9.98 -16.26
N GLU A 332 10.86 -8.69 -16.51
CA GLU A 332 12.17 -8.05 -16.37
C GLU A 332 12.66 -8.15 -14.91
N PRO A 333 13.96 -8.46 -14.68
CA PRO A 333 14.52 -8.68 -13.33
C PRO A 333 14.41 -7.50 -12.34
N GLU A 334 13.95 -6.33 -12.80
CA GLU A 334 13.93 -5.06 -12.04
C GLU A 334 12.51 -4.57 -11.71
N ALA A 335 11.47 -5.41 -11.86
CA ALA A 335 10.11 -5.06 -11.43
C ALA A 335 10.02 -4.96 -9.88
N PRO A 336 9.41 -3.90 -9.30
CA PRO A 336 9.41 -3.67 -7.86
C PRO A 336 8.64 -4.74 -7.11
N THR A 337 9.17 -5.07 -5.95
CA THR A 337 8.64 -5.98 -4.94
C THR A 337 9.08 -5.40 -3.58
N LEU A 338 8.52 -5.87 -2.47
CA LEU A 338 9.00 -5.52 -1.11
C LEU A 338 10.48 -5.92 -0.84
N LEU A 339 11.22 -6.35 -1.87
CA LEU A 339 12.67 -6.50 -1.88
C LEU A 339 13.36 -5.13 -1.95
N HIS A 340 13.54 -4.49 -0.81
CA HIS A 340 14.68 -3.59 -0.66
C HIS A 340 15.80 -4.34 0.08
N LYS A 341 16.87 -4.66 -0.66
CA LYS A 341 18.16 -5.03 -0.05
C LYS A 341 18.63 -3.88 0.85
N PRO A 342 19.16 -4.17 2.06
CA PRO A 342 19.86 -3.16 2.82
C PRO A 342 21.05 -2.64 1.99
N ARG A 343 21.14 -1.32 1.81
CA ARG A 343 22.39 -0.69 1.40
C ARG A 343 23.37 -0.86 2.55
N ASN A 344 24.50 -1.51 2.24
CA ASN A 344 25.62 -1.75 3.16
C ASN A 344 26.14 -0.46 3.80
#